data_AF-A0A2T0G8M3-F1
#
_entry.id   AF-A0A2T0G8M3-F1
#
_cell.length_a   1.000
_cell.length_b   1.000
_cell.length_c   1.000
_cell.angle_alpha   90.00
_cell.angle_beta   90.00
_cell.angle_gamma   90.00
#
_symmetry.space_group_name_H-M   'P 1'
#
loop_
_entity.id
_entity.type
_entity.pdbx_description
1 polymer ?
#
loop_
_entity_poly.entity_id
_entity_poly.type
_entity_poly.pdbx_seq_one_letter_code
_entity_poly.pdbx_strand_id
1 'polypeptide(L)'
;MAQLVIIRGNSGSGKTSLAKKLQNHFGRRTLVISQDLVRRDMLKEKVEPDNLSISLTETIARYGHEHDMLVIVEGFYETDIYGDMLERLRQAF
;
A
#
# COMPACT_ATOMS: atom_id res chain seq x y z
N MET A 1 -7.65 16.83 -3.70
CA MET A 1 -8.23 15.80 -2.81
C MET A 1 -7.55 14.49 -3.15
N ALA A 2 -6.69 14.02 -2.25
CA ALA A 2 -6.03 12.74 -2.41
C ALA A 2 -7.05 11.60 -2.43
N GLN A 3 -6.72 10.51 -3.14
CA GLN A 3 -7.58 9.33 -3.21
C GLN A 3 -6.76 8.10 -2.82
N LEU A 4 -7.35 7.24 -1.99
CA LEU A 4 -6.77 5.97 -1.60
C LEU A 4 -7.50 4.81 -2.30
N VAL A 5 -6.73 3.92 -2.93
CA VAL A 5 -7.20 2.65 -3.47
C VAL A 5 -6.46 1.53 -2.77
N ILE A 6 -7.18 0.65 -2.08
CA ILE A 6 -6.61 -0.53 -1.43
C ILE A 6 -6.97 -1.77 -2.26
N ILE A 7 -5.96 -2.50 -2.73
CA ILE A 7 -6.12 -3.74 -3.51
C ILE A 7 -5.61 -4.92 -2.68
N ARG A 8 -6.54 -5.70 -2.13
CA ARG A 8 -6.25 -6.91 -1.34
C ARG A 8 -6.58 -8.20 -2.10
N GLY A 9 -5.97 -9.30 -1.66
CA GLY A 9 -6.20 -10.63 -2.23
C GLY A 9 -4.99 -11.55 -2.15
N ASN A 10 -5.22 -12.84 -2.41
CA ASN A 10 -4.20 -13.90 -2.31
C ASN A 10 -3.06 -13.74 -3.32
N SER A 11 -1.94 -14.42 -3.07
CA SER A 11 -0.84 -14.50 -4.04
C SER A 11 -1.35 -15.02 -5.39
N GLY A 12 -0.81 -14.48 -6.49
CA GLY A 12 -1.22 -14.87 -7.85
C GLY A 12 -2.55 -14.28 -8.35
N SER A 13 -3.32 -13.53 -7.53
CA SER A 13 -4.62 -12.99 -7.96
C SER A 13 -4.56 -11.77 -8.90
N GLY A 14 -3.37 -11.34 -9.31
CA GLY A 14 -3.18 -10.23 -10.26
C GLY A 14 -3.16 -8.81 -9.66
N LYS A 15 -3.11 -8.64 -8.33
CA LYS A 15 -3.09 -7.33 -7.65
C LYS A 15 -2.00 -6.39 -8.17
N THR A 16 -0.75 -6.85 -8.15
CA THR A 16 0.40 -6.05 -8.61
C THR A 16 0.28 -5.69 -10.09
N SER A 17 -0.26 -6.60 -10.92
CA SER A 17 -0.52 -6.33 -12.34
C SER A 17 -1.60 -5.27 -12.52
N LEU A 18 -2.69 -5.32 -11.74
CA LEU A 18 -3.74 -4.31 -11.75
C LEU A 18 -3.21 -2.96 -11.27
N ALA A 19 -2.50 -2.91 -10.14
CA ALA A 19 -1.93 -1.68 -9.59
C ALA A 19 -1.00 -0.98 -10.59
N LYS A 20 -0.11 -1.73 -11.27
CA LYS A 20 0.75 -1.18 -12.32
C LYS A 20 -0.03 -0.67 -13.53
N LYS A 21 -1.08 -1.39 -13.96
CA LYS A 21 -1.95 -0.93 -15.05
C LYS A 21 -2.68 0.36 -14.68
N LEU A 22 -3.21 0.46 -13.46
CA LEU A 22 -3.85 1.68 -12.96
C LEU A 22 -2.83 2.82 -12.88
N GLN A 23 -1.63 2.58 -12.37
CA GLN A 23 -0.56 3.58 -12.34
C GLN A 23 -0.21 4.10 -13.73
N ASN A 24 -0.07 3.22 -14.72
CA ASN A 24 0.21 3.64 -16.10
C ASN A 24 -0.97 4.37 -16.73
N HIS A 25 -2.20 3.98 -16.39
CA HIS A 25 -3.41 4.62 -16.91
C HIS A 25 -3.60 6.04 -16.37
N PHE A 26 -3.48 6.23 -15.05
CA PHE A 26 -3.60 7.55 -14.41
C PHE A 26 -2.34 8.40 -14.57
N GLY A 27 -1.17 7.77 -14.74
CA GLY A 27 0.08 8.43 -15.03
C GLY A 27 0.64 9.24 -13.86
N ARG A 28 1.02 10.49 -14.14
CA ARG A 28 1.67 11.38 -13.16
C ARG A 28 0.82 11.53 -11.91
N ARG A 29 1.48 11.71 -10.76
CA ARG A 29 0.83 11.83 -9.44
C ARG A 29 0.09 10.57 -8.98
N THR A 30 0.51 9.40 -9.44
CA THR A 30 0.05 8.09 -8.94
C THR A 30 1.16 7.35 -8.21
N LEU A 31 0.94 7.04 -6.94
CA LEU A 31 1.88 6.36 -6.06
C LEU A 31 1.40 4.92 -5.81
N VAL A 32 2.19 3.93 -6.21
CA VAL A 32 1.90 2.51 -5.92
C VAL A 32 2.80 2.03 -4.79
N ILE A 33 2.20 1.47 -3.75
CA ILE A 33 2.87 0.93 -2.56
C ILE A 33 2.56 -0.56 -2.49
N SER A 34 3.54 -1.37 -2.87
CA SER A 34 3.44 -2.83 -2.84
C SER A 34 3.93 -3.36 -1.49
N GLN A 35 3.12 -4.17 -0.83
CA GLN A 35 3.50 -4.81 0.43
C GLN A 35 4.78 -5.63 0.28
N ASP A 36 4.91 -6.40 -0.81
CA ASP A 36 6.09 -7.23 -1.04
C ASP A 36 7.33 -6.37 -1.30
N LEU A 37 7.21 -5.27 -2.06
CA LEU A 37 8.31 -4.33 -2.27
C LEU A 37 8.79 -3.72 -0.94
N VAL A 38 7.87 -3.21 -0.12
CA VAL A 38 8.24 -2.56 1.14
C VAL A 38 8.75 -3.58 2.17
N ARG A 39 8.01 -4.66 2.40
CA ARG A 39 8.34 -5.65 3.44
C ARG A 39 9.52 -6.53 3.03
N ARG A 40 9.43 -7.20 1.89
CA ARG A 40 10.41 -8.23 1.47
C ARG A 40 11.63 -7.62 0.81
N ASP A 41 11.46 -6.62 -0.04
CA ASP A 41 12.57 -6.12 -0.85
C ASP A 41 13.36 -5.02 -0.15
N MET A 42 12.67 -4.01 0.38
CA MET A 42 13.30 -2.88 1.06
C MET A 42 13.76 -3.23 2.49
N LEU A 43 12.89 -3.87 3.28
CA LEU A 43 13.14 -4.07 4.72
C LEU A 43 13.60 -5.47 5.12
N LYS A 44 13.40 -6.48 4.26
CA LYS A 44 13.70 -7.90 4.55
C LYS A 44 12.94 -8.44 5.78
N GLU A 45 11.76 -7.89 6.05
CA GLU A 45 10.92 -8.22 7.19
C GLU A 45 10.07 -9.47 6.98
N LYS A 46 9.76 -10.15 8.07
CA LYS A 46 8.77 -11.23 8.10
C LYS A 46 7.35 -10.65 8.26
N VAL A 47 6.35 -11.50 8.00
CA VAL A 47 4.94 -11.16 8.26
C VAL A 47 4.66 -11.50 9.72
N GLU A 48 5.07 -10.61 10.62
CA GLU A 48 4.90 -10.74 12.07
C GLU A 48 4.29 -9.44 12.61
N PRO A 49 3.59 -9.46 13.76
CA PRO A 49 3.17 -8.23 14.44
C PRO A 49 4.33 -7.24 14.61
N ASP A 50 4.02 -5.94 14.54
CA ASP A 50 4.99 -4.84 14.74
C ASP A 50 6.16 -4.77 13.74
N ASN A 51 6.12 -5.51 12.62
CA ASN A 51 7.16 -5.41 11.60
C ASN A 51 7.26 -3.98 11.02
N LEU A 52 8.48 -3.55 10.67
CA LEU A 52 8.77 -2.18 10.21
C LEU A 52 8.04 -1.81 8.91
N SER A 53 7.54 -2.79 8.16
CA SER A 53 6.82 -2.52 6.91
C SER A 53 5.45 -1.88 7.15
N ILE A 54 4.87 -2.04 8.34
CA ILE A 54 3.58 -1.43 8.71
C ILE A 54 3.74 0.10 8.72
N SER A 55 4.66 0.62 9.53
CA SER A 55 4.88 2.05 9.69
C SER A 55 5.45 2.70 8.43
N LEU A 56 6.33 2.02 7.70
CA LEU A 56 6.87 2.54 6.45
C LEU A 56 5.80 2.64 5.36
N THR A 57 4.92 1.64 5.23
CA THR A 57 3.79 1.70 4.29
C THR A 57 2.87 2.87 4.61
N GLU A 58 2.54 3.06 5.89
CA GLU A 58 1.70 4.17 6.35
C GLU A 58 2.35 5.53 6.05
N THR A 59 3.65 5.66 6.31
CA THR A 59 4.43 6.89 6.04
C THR A 59 4.43 7.25 4.55
N ILE A 60 4.70 6.28 3.67
CA ILE A 60 4.72 6.53 2.21
C ILE A 60 3.31 6.90 1.71
N ALA A 61 2.26 6.27 2.24
CA ALA A 61 0.88 6.61 1.88
C ALA A 61 0.51 8.02 2.33
N ARG A 62 0.88 8.43 3.55
CA ARG A 62 0.66 9.79 4.06
C ARG A 62 1.41 10.85 3.24
N TYR A 63 2.63 10.56 2.81
CA TYR A 63 3.34 11.43 1.87
C TYR A 63 2.53 11.66 0.59
N GLY A 64 1.96 10.59 0.00
CA GLY A 64 1.08 10.72 -1.17
C GLY A 64 -0.19 11.51 -0.89
N HIS A 65 -0.79 11.34 0.29
CA HIS A 65 -1.93 12.12 0.75
C HIS A 65 -1.63 13.62 0.82
N GLU A 66 -0.54 13.99 1.49
CA GLU A 66 -0.09 15.38 1.67
C GLU A 66 0.20 16.10 0.33
N HIS A 67 0.51 15.33 -0.72
CA HIS A 67 0.83 15.85 -2.04
C HIS A 67 -0.31 15.65 -3.07
N ASP A 68 -1.55 15.42 -2.61
CA ASP A 68 -2.74 15.26 -3.48
C ASP A 68 -2.50 14.24 -4.61
N MET A 69 -1.97 13.06 -4.26
CA MET A 69 -1.73 11.96 -5.19
C MET A 69 -2.86 10.93 -5.17
N LEU A 70 -2.99 10.17 -6.25
CA LEU A 70 -3.69 8.88 -6.22
C LEU A 70 -2.75 7.85 -5.58
N VAL A 71 -3.10 7.33 -4.41
CA VAL A 71 -2.31 6.35 -3.67
C VAL A 71 -2.95 4.98 -3.81
N ILE A 72 -2.19 4.02 -4.33
CA ILE A 72 -2.61 2.63 -4.52
C ILE A 72 -1.78 1.76 -3.59
N VAL A 73 -2.41 1.19 -2.58
CA VAL A 73 -1.80 0.26 -1.61
C VAL A 73 -2.21 -1.16 -2.01
N GLU A 74 -1.26 -2.01 -2.37
CA GLU A 74 -1.53 -3.37 -2.87
C GLU A 74 -0.76 -4.44 -2.11
N GLY A 75 -1.43 -5.56 -1.80
CA GLY A 75 -0.81 -6.62 -1.01
C GLY A 75 -1.79 -7.66 -0.49
N PHE A 76 -1.28 -8.67 0.22
CA PHE A 76 -2.11 -9.62 0.95
C PHE A 76 -2.72 -8.93 2.19
N TYR A 77 -1.89 -8.19 2.92
CA TYR A 77 -2.18 -7.47 4.15
C TYR A 77 -3.01 -8.30 5.12
N GLU A 78 -2.38 -9.23 5.83
CA GLU A 78 -3.05 -10.03 6.85
C GLU A 78 -3.77 -9.13 7.87
N THR A 79 -5.03 -9.43 8.16
CA THR A 79 -5.90 -8.52 8.94
C THR A 79 -5.35 -8.30 10.34
N ASP A 80 -4.84 -9.34 11.00
CA ASP A 80 -4.35 -9.26 12.38
C ASP A 80 -3.03 -8.49 12.52
N ILE A 81 -2.29 -8.30 11.41
CA ILE A 81 -0.98 -7.63 11.41
C ILE A 81 -1.07 -6.22 10.81
N TYR A 82 -1.83 -6.06 9.73
CA TYR A 82 -1.90 -4.81 8.95
C TYR A 82 -3.25 -4.11 9.04
N GLY A 83 -4.28 -4.73 9.63
CA GLY A 83 -5.66 -4.23 9.64
C GLY A 83 -5.77 -2.83 10.22
N ASP A 84 -5.19 -2.60 11.39
CA ASP A 84 -5.23 -1.29 12.05
C ASP A 84 -4.57 -0.20 11.21
N MET A 85 -3.46 -0.51 10.53
CA MET A 85 -2.80 0.43 9.64
C MET A 85 -3.68 0.78 8.43
N LEU A 86 -4.33 -0.21 7.82
CA LEU A 86 -5.24 0.04 6.70
C LEU A 86 -6.45 0.87 7.13
N GLU A 87 -6.98 0.65 8.34
CA GLU A 87 -8.09 1.44 8.88
C GLU A 87 -7.66 2.89 9.17
N ARG A 88 -6.46 3.10 9.74
CA ARG A 88 -5.88 4.44 9.91
C ARG A 88 -5.70 5.16 8.58
N LEU A 89 -5.27 4.46 7.52
CA LEU A 89 -5.19 5.05 6.19
C LEU A 89 -6.57 5.38 5.63
N ARG A 90 -7.57 4.49 5.79
CA ARG A 90 -8.95 4.73 5.36
C ARG A 90 -9.59 5.95 6.02
N GLN A 91 -9.20 6.27 7.26
CA GLN A 91 -9.69 7.44 7.99
C GLN A 91 -8.93 8.73 7.63
N ALA A 92 -7.68 8.60 7.16
CA ALA A 92 -6.82 9.74 6.87
C ALA A 92 -7.03 10.35 5.46
N PHE A 93 -7.60 9.58 4.53
CA PHE A 93 -7.94 9.99 3.16
C PHE A 93 -9.44 10.28 3.04
#